data_AF-A0A952A3I1-F1
#
_entry.id   AF-A0A952A3I1-F1
#
_cell.length_a   1.000
_cell.length_b   1.000
_cell.length_c   1.000
_cell.angle_alpha   90.00
_cell.angle_beta   90.00
_cell.angle_gamma   90.00
#
_symmetry.space_group_name_H-M   'P 1'
#
loop_
_entity.id
_entity.type
_entity.pdbx_description
1 polymer ?
#
loop_
_entity_poly.entity_id
_entity_poly.type
_entity_poly.pdbx_seq_one_letter_code
_entity_poly.pdbx_strand_id
1 'polypeptide(L)'
;MTLPPPIDWREAGLGIDADIPEDRRVTGANWRTWPFNRWAFQHTRRLVPSVPLAGADRPAPLPERPAGLSTLRFADENDETLDWEAYVASTYTDAMIVLHRGAIVYETYRNGMTAATPHHLFSVTKSVVGLVAETLIADGAVAADLATVEAVPELGTSAFAGTTLRQLLDMTDGIGFDEDYANLDSDVHRYSASYWMPD
;
A
#
# COMPACT_ATOMS: atom_id res chain seq x y z
N MET A 1 -7.47 16.76 15.25
CA MET A 1 -6.71 15.84 16.11
C MET A 1 -5.30 15.80 15.55
N THR A 2 -4.29 16.20 16.31
CA THR A 2 -2.89 16.24 15.81
C THR A 2 -2.30 14.85 15.93
N LEU A 3 -1.71 14.32 14.85
CA LEU A 3 -1.06 13.02 14.87
C LEU A 3 0.26 13.10 15.68
N PRO A 4 0.64 12.05 16.42
CA PRO A 4 1.87 12.02 17.21
C PRO A 4 3.11 12.01 16.31
N PRO A 5 4.24 12.64 16.65
CA PRO A 5 5.39 12.73 15.76
C PRO A 5 5.84 11.36 15.22
N PRO A 6 6.30 11.26 13.96
CA PRO A 6 6.81 10.01 13.40
C PRO A 6 7.93 9.43 14.26
N ILE A 7 7.90 8.10 14.45
CA ILE A 7 8.92 7.37 15.21
C ILE A 7 9.61 6.35 14.31
N ASP A 8 10.88 6.05 14.59
CA ASP A 8 11.55 4.88 14.01
C ASP A 8 11.16 3.63 14.80
N TRP A 9 10.74 2.57 14.11
CA TRP A 9 10.26 1.36 14.78
C TRP A 9 11.34 0.65 15.59
N ARG A 10 12.63 0.78 15.20
CA ARG A 10 13.75 0.17 15.94
C ARG A 10 13.99 0.91 17.24
N GLU A 11 13.96 2.24 17.19
CA GLU A 11 14.08 3.10 18.37
C GLU A 11 12.91 2.90 19.34
N ALA A 12 11.71 2.74 18.78
CA ALA A 12 10.50 2.44 19.55
C ALA A 12 10.47 0.99 20.10
N GLY A 13 11.34 0.11 19.60
CA GLY A 13 11.40 -1.30 19.99
C GLY A 13 10.14 -2.09 19.59
N LEU A 14 9.54 -1.77 18.45
CA LEU A 14 8.38 -2.47 17.92
C LEU A 14 8.80 -3.77 17.22
N GLY A 15 7.99 -4.81 17.35
CA GLY A 15 8.21 -6.09 16.70
C GLY A 15 7.14 -7.12 17.03
N ILE A 16 7.21 -8.30 16.42
CA ILE A 16 6.22 -9.37 16.57
C ILE A 16 6.67 -10.48 17.53
N ASP A 17 7.97 -10.55 17.83
CA ASP A 17 8.54 -11.67 18.56
C ASP A 17 8.17 -11.65 20.06
N ALA A 18 8.18 -12.82 20.70
CA ALA A 18 7.63 -13.01 22.05
C ALA A 18 8.45 -12.31 23.16
N ASP A 19 9.70 -11.95 22.87
CA ASP A 19 10.58 -11.18 23.75
C ASP A 19 10.32 -9.66 23.69
N ILE A 20 9.57 -9.18 22.69
CA ILE A 20 9.09 -7.80 22.63
C ILE A 20 8.02 -7.59 23.73
N PRO A 21 8.14 -6.52 24.55
CA PRO A 21 7.11 -6.15 25.54
C PRO A 21 5.71 -6.04 24.93
N GLU A 22 4.69 -6.42 25.70
CA GLU A 22 3.31 -6.50 25.21
C GLU A 22 2.78 -5.16 24.65
N ASP A 23 3.15 -4.04 25.29
CA ASP A 23 2.80 -2.67 24.88
C ASP A 23 3.46 -2.24 23.56
N ARG A 24 4.44 -3.00 23.06
CA ARG A 24 5.20 -2.75 21.82
C ARG A 24 5.06 -3.88 20.81
N ARG A 25 4.34 -4.94 21.16
CA ARG A 25 4.19 -6.13 20.33
C ARG A 25 3.15 -5.90 19.25
N VAL A 26 3.54 -6.18 18.01
CA VAL A 26 2.67 -6.17 16.84
C VAL A 26 1.91 -7.49 16.79
N THR A 27 0.59 -7.41 16.58
CA THR A 27 -0.33 -8.54 16.48
C THR A 27 -1.25 -8.36 15.28
N GLY A 28 -1.94 -9.43 14.88
CA GLY A 28 -2.98 -9.34 13.84
C GLY A 28 -4.09 -8.33 14.17
N ALA A 29 -4.33 -8.05 15.46
CA ALA A 29 -5.33 -7.10 15.90
C ALA A 29 -4.90 -5.63 15.80
N ASN A 30 -3.61 -5.32 16.02
CA ASN A 30 -3.14 -3.94 16.16
C ASN A 30 -2.25 -3.43 15.02
N TRP A 31 -1.80 -4.29 14.10
CA TRP A 31 -0.75 -3.95 13.15
C TRP A 31 -1.06 -2.77 12.19
N ARG A 32 -2.33 -2.35 12.05
CA ARG A 32 -2.72 -1.13 11.30
C ARG A 32 -2.75 0.15 12.12
N THR A 33 -2.76 0.04 13.44
CA THR A 33 -2.92 1.20 14.32
C THR A 33 -1.56 1.80 14.64
N TRP A 34 -1.58 3.07 15.04
CA TRP A 34 -0.41 3.71 15.59
C TRP A 34 -0.07 3.11 16.97
N PRO A 35 1.22 2.86 17.29
CA PRO A 35 2.40 3.01 16.44
C PRO A 35 2.79 1.73 15.67
N PHE A 36 2.07 0.63 15.85
CA PHE A 36 2.43 -0.71 15.37
C PHE A 36 2.59 -0.80 13.84
N ASN A 37 1.85 0.02 13.10
CA ASN A 37 1.94 0.13 11.64
C ASN A 37 3.35 0.52 11.14
N ARG A 38 4.13 1.25 11.94
CA ARG A 38 5.51 1.65 11.63
C ARG A 38 6.43 0.44 11.43
N TRP A 39 6.21 -0.65 12.16
CA TRP A 39 6.90 -1.91 11.90
C TRP A 39 6.17 -2.75 10.86
N ALA A 40 4.84 -2.83 10.99
CA ALA A 40 4.06 -3.85 10.30
C ALA A 40 3.98 -3.67 8.78
N PHE A 41 3.99 -2.44 8.28
CA PHE A 41 3.95 -2.19 6.84
C PHE A 41 5.25 -2.58 6.13
N GLN A 42 6.37 -2.68 6.86
CA GLN A 42 7.63 -3.20 6.33
C GLN A 42 7.78 -4.72 6.52
N HIS A 43 6.87 -5.35 7.26
CA HIS A 43 6.99 -6.76 7.69
C HIS A 43 5.70 -7.56 7.50
N THR A 44 4.80 -7.12 6.60
CA THR A 44 3.46 -7.73 6.46
C THR A 44 3.50 -9.24 6.22
N ARG A 45 4.53 -9.74 5.52
CA ARG A 45 4.76 -11.19 5.30
C ARG A 45 4.91 -12.03 6.57
N ARG A 46 5.19 -11.39 7.72
CA ARG A 46 5.25 -12.04 9.03
C ARG A 46 3.90 -12.10 9.74
N LEU A 47 2.91 -11.34 9.26
CA LEU A 47 1.57 -11.27 9.84
C LEU A 47 0.57 -12.11 9.07
N VAL A 48 0.74 -12.21 7.74
CA VAL A 48 -0.23 -12.86 6.86
C VAL A 48 0.46 -13.81 5.88
N PRO A 49 -0.19 -14.94 5.52
CA PRO A 49 0.33 -15.84 4.49
C PRO A 49 0.69 -15.07 3.22
N SER A 50 1.90 -15.28 2.72
CA SER A 50 2.45 -14.51 1.61
C SER A 50 3.22 -15.41 0.65
N VAL A 51 3.13 -15.12 -0.63
CA VAL A 51 3.91 -15.75 -1.69
C VAL A 51 4.90 -14.73 -2.25
N PRO A 52 6.20 -15.05 -2.36
CA PRO A 52 7.17 -14.14 -2.97
C PRO A 52 6.93 -14.02 -4.48
N LEU A 53 6.89 -12.79 -4.97
CA LEU A 53 6.98 -12.50 -6.40
C LEU A 53 8.45 -12.22 -6.72
N ALA A 54 9.08 -13.08 -7.50
CA ALA A 54 10.47 -12.92 -7.89
C ALA A 54 10.62 -11.68 -8.79
N GLY A 55 11.65 -10.88 -8.51
CA GLY A 55 12.11 -9.85 -9.43
C GLY A 55 12.76 -10.46 -10.67
N ALA A 56 13.07 -9.61 -11.66
CA ALA A 56 13.83 -10.05 -12.83
C ALA A 56 15.25 -10.49 -12.44
N ASP A 57 15.77 -11.54 -13.08
CA ASP A 57 17.16 -12.03 -12.87
C ASP A 57 18.21 -10.94 -13.08
N ARG A 58 17.91 -9.98 -13.96
CA ARG A 58 18.76 -8.85 -14.32
C ARG A 58 17.93 -7.56 -14.28
N PRO A 59 17.81 -6.89 -13.13
CA PRO A 59 17.11 -5.62 -13.05
C PRO A 59 17.81 -4.56 -13.88
N ALA A 60 17.03 -3.69 -14.53
CA ALA A 60 17.57 -2.52 -15.22
C ALA A 60 17.94 -1.45 -14.18
N PRO A 61 19.23 -1.04 -14.07
CA PRO A 61 19.61 0.00 -13.13
C PRO A 61 19.02 1.35 -13.56
N LEU A 62 18.57 2.13 -12.59
CA LEU A 62 18.16 3.51 -12.81
C LEU A 62 19.38 4.42 -12.65
N PRO A 63 19.67 5.32 -13.61
CA PRO A 63 20.76 6.28 -13.46
C PRO A 63 20.45 7.29 -12.35
N GLU A 64 21.47 7.70 -11.59
CA GLU A 64 21.35 8.74 -10.56
C GLU A 64 21.75 10.11 -11.12
N ARG A 65 20.93 11.13 -10.84
CA ARG A 65 21.19 12.54 -11.15
C ARG A 65 20.67 13.42 -10.00
N PRO A 66 21.28 13.37 -8.80
CA PRO A 66 20.77 14.05 -7.63
C PRO A 66 20.50 15.54 -7.88
N ALA A 67 19.34 16.00 -7.42
CA ALA A 67 18.96 17.41 -7.43
C ALA A 67 18.91 17.94 -5.99
N GLY A 68 19.28 19.21 -5.81
CA GLY A 68 19.18 19.87 -4.51
C GLY A 68 17.73 20.20 -4.16
N LEU A 69 16.99 19.24 -3.58
CA LEU A 69 15.61 19.47 -3.13
C LEU A 69 15.54 20.20 -1.78
N SER A 70 16.64 20.27 -1.03
CA SER A 70 16.69 20.88 0.31
C SER A 70 16.37 22.38 0.33
N THR A 71 16.45 23.07 -0.82
CA THR A 71 16.06 24.48 -0.96
C THR A 71 14.61 24.68 -1.35
N LEU A 72 13.86 23.62 -1.66
CA LEU A 72 12.44 23.73 -1.97
C LEU A 72 11.67 24.19 -0.75
N ARG A 73 10.78 25.15 -0.96
CA ARG A 73 9.84 25.69 0.02
C ARG A 73 8.48 25.77 -0.64
N PHE A 74 7.44 25.34 0.06
CA PHE A 74 6.06 25.41 -0.40
C PHE A 74 5.14 25.62 0.79
N ALA A 75 3.97 26.20 0.53
CA ALA A 75 2.92 26.35 1.54
C ALA A 75 2.23 25.00 1.78
N ASP A 76 1.93 24.68 3.03
CA ASP A 76 1.00 23.61 3.38
C ASP A 76 -0.46 24.07 3.25
N GLU A 77 -1.40 23.26 3.71
CA GLU A 77 -2.84 23.57 3.69
C GLU A 77 -3.26 24.74 4.60
N ASN A 78 -2.38 25.18 5.49
CA ASN A 78 -2.58 26.28 6.44
C ASN A 78 -1.78 27.54 6.07
N ASP A 79 -1.24 27.61 4.84
CA ASP A 79 -0.33 28.66 4.36
C ASP A 79 1.01 28.75 5.14
N GLU A 80 1.37 27.72 5.91
CA GLU A 80 2.67 27.66 6.58
C GLU A 80 3.75 27.22 5.60
N THR A 81 4.91 27.89 5.62
CA THR A 81 6.02 27.52 4.74
C THR A 81 6.71 26.26 5.26
N LEU A 82 6.63 25.19 4.49
CA LEU A 82 7.29 23.92 4.74
C LEU A 82 8.52 23.78 3.83
N ASP A 83 9.60 23.24 4.38
CA ASP A 83 10.72 22.78 3.57
C ASP A 83 10.59 21.30 3.21
N TRP A 84 11.40 20.88 2.25
CA TRP A 84 11.37 19.51 1.75
C TRP A 84 11.57 18.45 2.85
N GLU A 85 12.49 18.69 3.78
CA GLU A 85 12.79 17.72 4.85
C GLU A 85 11.64 17.66 5.85
N ALA A 86 11.10 18.81 6.24
CA ALA A 86 9.95 18.90 7.14
C ALA A 86 8.70 18.23 6.53
N TYR A 87 8.49 18.35 5.23
CA TYR A 87 7.42 17.64 4.50
C TYR A 87 7.58 16.13 4.51
N VAL A 88 8.75 15.64 4.15
CA VAL A 88 9.01 14.19 4.13
C VAL A 88 8.86 13.61 5.54
N ALA A 89 9.32 14.35 6.56
CA ALA A 89 9.13 13.95 7.95
C ALA A 89 7.66 13.96 8.37
N SER A 90 6.91 15.05 8.13
CA SER A 90 5.53 15.22 8.63
C SER A 90 4.52 14.23 8.03
N THR A 91 4.87 13.60 6.91
CA THR A 91 4.02 12.63 6.19
C THR A 91 4.24 11.18 6.62
N TYR A 92 5.03 10.92 7.67
CA TYR A 92 5.40 9.55 8.10
C TYR A 92 6.05 8.72 6.99
N THR A 93 6.76 9.37 6.07
CA THR A 93 7.39 8.71 4.92
C THR A 93 8.38 7.65 5.38
N ASP A 94 8.21 6.41 4.92
CA ASP A 94 9.17 5.30 5.10
C ASP A 94 10.18 5.23 3.95
N ALA A 95 9.71 5.43 2.72
CA ALA A 95 10.56 5.61 1.54
C ALA A 95 9.95 6.59 0.56
N MET A 96 10.81 7.34 -0.13
CA MET A 96 10.40 8.20 -1.24
C MET A 96 11.49 8.20 -2.30
N ILE A 97 11.08 8.06 -3.55
CA ILE A 97 11.92 8.15 -4.73
C ILE A 97 11.29 9.13 -5.72
N VAL A 98 12.09 10.04 -6.26
CA VAL A 98 11.67 10.99 -7.30
C VAL A 98 12.49 10.73 -8.55
N LEU A 99 11.79 10.44 -9.64
CA LEU A 99 12.36 10.19 -10.95
C LEU A 99 12.10 11.40 -11.86
N HIS A 100 13.13 11.91 -12.50
CA HIS A 100 12.99 12.94 -13.53
C HIS A 100 13.77 12.51 -14.78
N ARG A 101 13.04 12.38 -15.90
CA ARG A 101 13.59 11.92 -17.19
C ARG A 101 14.33 10.58 -17.07
N GLY A 102 13.74 9.63 -16.34
CA GLY A 102 14.28 8.28 -16.15
C GLY A 102 15.49 8.19 -15.22
N ALA A 103 15.84 9.25 -14.49
CA ALA A 103 16.92 9.25 -13.51
C ALA A 103 16.41 9.56 -12.11
N ILE A 104 17.00 8.93 -11.10
CA ILE A 104 16.74 9.19 -9.68
C ILE A 104 17.34 10.57 -9.34
N VAL A 105 16.49 11.53 -8.98
CA VAL A 105 16.93 12.86 -8.56
C VAL A 105 16.88 13.04 -7.04
N TYR A 106 16.13 12.18 -6.35
CA TYR A 106 16.04 12.13 -4.90
C TYR A 106 15.56 10.75 -4.47
N GLU A 107 16.14 10.24 -3.40
CA GLU A 107 15.78 8.98 -2.80
C GLU A 107 16.08 9.03 -1.30
N THR A 108 15.13 8.61 -0.45
CA THR A 108 15.32 8.53 1.00
C THR A 108 14.64 7.29 1.54
N TYR A 109 15.26 6.73 2.59
CA TYR A 109 14.72 5.64 3.39
C TYR A 109 14.75 6.03 4.86
N ARG A 110 13.67 5.77 5.57
CA ARG A 110 13.44 6.15 6.98
C ARG A 110 12.82 4.96 7.71
N ASN A 111 12.61 5.11 9.02
CA ASN A 111 11.90 4.10 9.80
C ASN A 111 12.54 2.70 9.68
N GLY A 112 13.87 2.62 9.77
CA GLY A 112 14.62 1.38 9.59
C GLY A 112 14.57 0.73 8.19
N MET A 113 13.92 1.37 7.21
CA MET A 113 13.79 0.87 5.84
C MET A 113 15.10 1.00 5.05
N THR A 114 15.27 0.16 4.04
CA THR A 114 16.36 0.23 3.05
C THR A 114 15.77 0.05 1.65
N ALA A 115 16.58 0.28 0.61
CA ALA A 115 16.18 0.02 -0.78
C ALA A 115 15.73 -1.43 -1.05
N ALA A 116 16.17 -2.38 -0.23
CA ALA A 116 15.80 -3.79 -0.37
C ALA A 116 14.62 -4.21 0.52
N THR A 117 14.09 -3.31 1.36
CA THR A 117 12.98 -3.63 2.28
C THR A 117 11.65 -3.56 1.51
N PRO A 118 10.85 -4.64 1.44
CA PRO A 118 9.49 -4.56 0.90
C PRO A 118 8.60 -3.72 1.82
N HIS A 119 7.71 -2.93 1.22
CA HIS A 119 6.71 -2.15 1.96
C HIS A 119 5.30 -2.53 1.48
N HIS A 120 4.34 -2.53 2.39
CA HIS A 120 2.93 -2.78 2.10
C HIS A 120 2.39 -1.70 1.17
N LEU A 121 1.78 -2.11 0.05
CA LEU A 121 1.36 -1.19 -1.01
C LEU A 121 -0.10 -0.73 -0.89
N PHE A 122 -0.90 -1.37 -0.04
CA PHE A 122 -2.36 -1.14 0.01
C PHE A 122 -2.96 -1.12 -1.41
N SER A 123 -3.84 -0.16 -1.69
CA SER A 123 -4.54 -0.02 -2.97
C SER A 123 -3.63 0.32 -4.16
N VAL A 124 -2.34 0.66 -3.98
CA VAL A 124 -1.40 0.74 -5.13
C VAL A 124 -1.34 -0.60 -5.88
N THR A 125 -1.53 -1.71 -5.16
CA THR A 125 -1.61 -3.07 -5.73
C THR A 125 -2.65 -3.18 -6.85
N LYS A 126 -3.78 -2.44 -6.77
CA LYS A 126 -4.84 -2.48 -7.78
C LYS A 126 -4.33 -2.05 -9.16
N SER A 127 -3.40 -1.10 -9.23
CA SER A 127 -2.80 -0.65 -10.49
C SER A 127 -1.97 -1.74 -11.16
N VAL A 128 -1.29 -2.58 -10.37
CA VAL A 128 -0.52 -3.72 -10.88
C VAL A 128 -1.47 -4.77 -11.46
N VAL A 129 -2.55 -5.09 -10.76
CA VAL A 129 -3.59 -6.01 -11.25
C VAL A 129 -4.26 -5.47 -12.52
N GLY A 130 -4.60 -4.18 -12.53
CA GLY A 130 -5.16 -3.50 -13.70
C GLY A 130 -4.23 -3.58 -14.92
N LEU A 131 -2.93 -3.35 -14.74
CA LEU A 131 -1.94 -3.49 -15.83
C LEU A 131 -1.89 -4.92 -16.40
N VAL A 132 -1.95 -5.94 -15.54
CA VAL A 132 -1.99 -7.34 -15.99
C VAL A 132 -3.28 -7.59 -16.79
N ALA A 133 -4.43 -7.14 -16.29
CA ALA A 133 -5.71 -7.29 -16.98
C ALA A 133 -5.72 -6.59 -18.34
N GLU A 134 -5.26 -5.34 -18.42
CA GLU A 134 -5.17 -4.60 -19.68
C GLU A 134 -4.20 -5.23 -20.68
N THR A 135 -3.10 -5.84 -20.19
CA THR A 135 -2.18 -6.60 -21.06
C THR A 135 -2.91 -7.81 -21.68
N LEU A 136 -3.65 -8.58 -20.87
CA LEU A 136 -4.43 -9.71 -21.36
C LEU A 136 -5.54 -9.31 -22.33
N ILE A 137 -6.16 -8.14 -22.12
CA ILE A 137 -7.16 -7.57 -23.03
C ILE A 137 -6.49 -7.16 -24.35
N ALA A 138 -5.38 -6.44 -24.29
CA ALA A 138 -4.65 -6.00 -25.47
C ALA A 138 -4.14 -7.17 -26.33
N ASP A 139 -3.73 -8.26 -25.68
CA ASP A 139 -3.31 -9.50 -26.32
C ASP A 139 -4.49 -10.34 -26.85
N GLY A 140 -5.74 -9.94 -26.58
CA GLY A 140 -6.94 -10.67 -26.97
C GLY A 140 -7.17 -11.98 -26.19
N ALA A 141 -6.43 -12.19 -25.09
CA ALA A 141 -6.58 -13.36 -24.23
C ALA A 141 -7.86 -13.30 -23.37
N VAL A 142 -8.33 -12.09 -23.06
CA VAL A 142 -9.55 -11.85 -22.29
C VAL A 142 -10.33 -10.70 -22.95
N ALA A 143 -11.65 -10.87 -23.10
CA ALA A 143 -12.51 -9.78 -23.60
C ALA A 143 -12.81 -8.78 -22.47
N ALA A 144 -12.76 -7.47 -22.77
CA ALA A 144 -13.05 -6.44 -21.77
C ALA A 144 -14.52 -6.48 -21.29
N ASP A 145 -15.43 -6.89 -22.17
CA ASP A 145 -16.87 -7.07 -21.89
C ASP A 145 -17.20 -8.48 -21.37
N LEU A 146 -16.18 -9.31 -21.06
CA LEU A 146 -16.38 -10.62 -20.45
C LEU A 146 -17.23 -10.48 -19.18
N ALA A 147 -18.35 -11.19 -19.14
CA ALA A 147 -19.21 -11.24 -17.97
C ALA A 147 -18.46 -11.91 -16.81
N THR A 148 -18.50 -11.30 -15.63
CA THR A 148 -17.77 -11.79 -14.45
C THR A 148 -18.17 -13.22 -14.09
N VAL A 149 -19.44 -13.59 -14.30
CA VAL A 149 -19.97 -14.94 -14.05
C VAL A 149 -19.53 -15.99 -15.05
N GLU A 150 -19.07 -15.59 -16.24
CA GLU A 150 -18.46 -16.52 -17.19
C GLU A 150 -17.04 -16.89 -16.76
N ALA A 151 -16.31 -15.93 -16.17
CA ALA A 151 -14.98 -16.16 -15.62
C ALA A 151 -15.01 -16.89 -14.26
N VAL A 152 -15.95 -16.50 -13.39
CA VAL A 152 -16.08 -17.02 -12.02
C VAL A 152 -17.56 -17.30 -11.72
N PRO A 153 -18.06 -18.51 -12.06
CA PRO A 153 -19.47 -18.87 -11.91
C PRO A 153 -20.03 -18.71 -10.48
N GLU A 154 -19.19 -18.87 -9.46
CA GLU A 154 -19.55 -18.72 -8.05
C GLU A 154 -20.04 -17.31 -7.70
N LEU A 155 -19.70 -16.30 -8.51
CA LEU A 155 -20.17 -14.93 -8.31
C LEU A 155 -21.62 -14.71 -8.77
N GLY A 156 -22.27 -15.70 -9.39
CA GLY A 156 -23.63 -15.59 -9.93
C GLY A 156 -24.74 -15.34 -8.90
N THR A 157 -24.49 -15.58 -7.61
CA THR A 157 -25.42 -15.25 -6.52
C THR A 157 -25.00 -14.01 -5.73
N SER A 158 -23.94 -13.32 -6.16
CA SER A 158 -23.39 -12.14 -5.50
C SER A 158 -23.79 -10.85 -6.21
N ALA A 159 -23.40 -9.70 -5.63
CA ALA A 159 -23.59 -8.40 -6.27
C ALA A 159 -22.81 -8.24 -7.59
N PHE A 160 -21.81 -9.10 -7.85
CA PHE A 160 -21.03 -9.10 -9.08
C PHE A 160 -21.72 -9.81 -10.26
N ALA A 161 -22.87 -10.47 -10.06
CA ALA A 161 -23.50 -11.33 -11.05
C ALA A 161 -23.80 -10.63 -12.40
N GLY A 162 -24.09 -9.33 -12.36
CA GLY A 162 -24.42 -8.51 -13.54
C GLY A 162 -23.27 -7.66 -14.06
N THR A 163 -22.04 -7.89 -13.59
CA THR A 163 -20.87 -7.06 -13.94
C THR A 163 -20.06 -7.65 -15.09
N THR A 164 -19.35 -6.79 -15.78
CA THR A 164 -18.32 -7.13 -16.77
C THR A 164 -16.93 -6.81 -16.22
N LEU A 165 -15.89 -7.42 -16.80
CA LEU A 165 -14.50 -7.11 -16.45
C LEU A 165 -14.21 -5.60 -16.56
N ARG A 166 -14.69 -4.93 -17.62
CA ARG A 166 -14.53 -3.48 -17.81
C ARG A 166 -15.13 -2.68 -16.66
N GLN A 167 -16.35 -3.01 -16.22
CA GLN A 167 -16.98 -2.32 -15.11
C GLN A 167 -16.18 -2.47 -13.80
N LEU A 168 -15.60 -3.65 -13.56
CA LEU A 168 -14.73 -3.87 -12.40
C LEU A 168 -13.42 -3.07 -12.48
N LEU A 169 -12.78 -3.05 -13.65
CA LEU A 169 -11.53 -2.28 -13.86
C LEU A 169 -11.76 -0.77 -13.70
N ASP A 170 -12.93 -0.29 -14.14
CA ASP A 170 -13.28 1.12 -14.09
C ASP A 170 -13.94 1.54 -12.76
N MET A 171 -14.17 0.60 -11.83
CA MET A 171 -14.90 0.83 -10.57
C MET A 171 -16.31 1.40 -10.78
N THR A 172 -17.04 0.86 -11.77
CA THR A 172 -18.40 1.29 -12.17
C THR A 172 -19.45 0.19 -12.02
N ASP A 173 -19.16 -0.84 -11.23
CA ASP A 173 -20.07 -1.95 -10.95
C ASP A 173 -21.30 -1.55 -10.10
N GLY A 174 -21.22 -0.45 -9.35
CA GLY A 174 -22.34 0.08 -8.56
C GLY A 174 -22.72 -0.77 -7.35
N ILE A 175 -21.81 -1.63 -6.87
CA ILE A 175 -22.04 -2.47 -5.70
C ILE A 175 -22.06 -1.61 -4.44
N GLY A 176 -23.10 -1.78 -3.62
CA GLY A 176 -23.18 -1.15 -2.31
C GLY A 176 -22.11 -1.74 -1.39
N PHE A 177 -21.11 -0.93 -1.03
CA PHE A 177 -20.01 -1.31 -0.15
C PHE A 177 -19.60 -0.10 0.71
N ASP A 178 -19.71 -0.22 2.02
CA ASP A 178 -19.22 0.82 2.93
C ASP A 178 -17.69 0.70 3.10
N GLU A 179 -16.95 1.62 2.49
CA GLU A 179 -15.49 1.72 2.56
C GLU A 179 -15.00 2.81 3.53
N ASP A 180 -15.82 3.20 4.51
CA ASP A 180 -15.36 4.08 5.59
C ASP A 180 -14.43 3.33 6.55
N TYR A 181 -13.12 3.51 6.38
CA TYR A 181 -12.09 2.91 7.25
C TYR A 181 -12.15 3.41 8.71
N ALA A 182 -12.76 4.57 8.98
CA ALA A 182 -12.93 5.10 10.34
C ALA A 182 -14.15 4.51 11.06
N ASN A 183 -15.16 4.07 10.31
CA ASN A 183 -16.30 3.34 10.83
C ASN A 183 -15.93 1.87 11.06
N LEU A 184 -15.86 1.40 12.30
CA LEU A 184 -15.50 0.00 12.59
C LEU A 184 -16.56 -1.02 12.11
N ASP A 185 -17.79 -0.57 11.88
CA ASP A 185 -18.91 -1.39 11.42
C ASP A 185 -19.02 -1.44 9.88
N SER A 186 -18.14 -0.75 9.15
CA SER A 186 -18.15 -0.70 7.68
C SER A 186 -17.82 -2.04 7.03
N ASP A 187 -18.26 -2.23 5.79
CA ASP A 187 -18.05 -3.46 5.05
C ASP A 187 -16.57 -3.77 4.82
N VAL A 188 -15.70 -2.75 4.74
CA VAL A 188 -14.25 -2.95 4.55
C VAL A 188 -13.59 -3.72 5.70
N HIS A 189 -14.04 -3.55 6.94
CA HIS A 189 -13.50 -4.30 8.08
C HIS A 189 -14.00 -5.74 8.11
N ARG A 190 -15.28 -5.95 7.83
CA ARG A 190 -15.86 -7.30 7.66
C ARG A 190 -15.19 -8.07 6.52
N TYR A 191 -15.00 -7.40 5.39
CA TYR A 191 -14.29 -7.94 4.24
C TYR A 191 -12.85 -8.31 4.64
N SER A 192 -12.11 -7.39 5.27
CA SER A 192 -10.73 -7.62 5.71
C SER A 192 -10.59 -8.80 6.68
N ALA A 193 -11.56 -9.00 7.58
CA ALA A 193 -11.54 -10.12 8.52
C ALA A 193 -11.54 -11.48 7.80
N SER A 194 -12.17 -11.59 6.63
CA SER A 194 -12.31 -12.86 5.91
C SER A 194 -11.01 -13.41 5.29
N TYR A 195 -9.98 -12.57 5.11
CA TYR A 195 -8.70 -12.99 4.51
C TYR A 195 -7.46 -12.56 5.30
N TRP A 196 -7.62 -11.88 6.44
CA TRP A 196 -6.51 -11.13 7.03
C TRP A 196 -6.39 -11.12 8.56
N MET A 197 -7.43 -11.51 9.28
CA MET A 197 -7.36 -11.62 10.74
C MET A 197 -7.14 -13.11 11.08
N PRO A 198 -5.92 -13.53 11.47
CA PRO A 198 -5.76 -14.85 12.10
C PRO A 198 -6.51 -14.84 13.44
N ASP A 199 -7.06 -16.01 13.80
CA ASP A 199 -7.84 -16.26 15.03
C ASP A 199 -7.20 -15.69 16.31
#